data_AF-A0A4Q3EKE0-F1
#
_entry.id   AF-A0A4Q3EKE0-F1
#
_cell.length_a   1.000
_cell.length_b   1.000
_cell.length_c   1.000
_cell.angle_alpha   90.00
_cell.angle_beta   90.00
_cell.angle_gamma   90.00
#
_symmetry.space_group_name_H-M   'P 1'
#
loop_
_entity.id
_entity.type
_entity.pdbx_description
1 polymer ?
#
loop_
_entity_poly.entity_id
_entity_poly.type
_entity_poly.pdbx_seq_one_letter_code
_entity_poly.pdbx_strand_id
1 'polypeptide(L)'
;MKFVKTDLLTLLISLFILSGCKKPDAVGLAIDPAEVINGTLLDTVSIVTNTLRDDSVITSNLTNSAGVAISPLAYYKDLYLGITEANVAMSISTPLLTAFTKPTGTVTVDSAVLVLRYAPNSFYGDTTSTKYQLNVYQLTEQPLALNYYNTKSWTYNPTLLGTSNFNARPGVNVNVLQIITGAKDTLRKLPPQIRIPINTTFARNNILLTDSLRLIGSEAFKRYFKGLYLTFDKTRTTGSGGNFYLRT
;
A
#
# COMPACT_ATOMS: atom_id res chain seq x y z
N MET A 1 3.72 -48.92 101.91
CA MET A 1 3.28 -48.47 100.57
C MET A 1 3.84 -49.46 99.55
N LYS A 2 2.97 -50.24 98.88
CA LYS A 2 3.39 -51.24 97.88
C LYS A 2 3.49 -50.54 96.53
N PHE A 3 4.72 -50.21 96.09
CA PHE A 3 4.95 -49.79 94.72
C PHE A 3 4.63 -50.96 93.79
N VAL A 4 3.64 -50.78 92.92
CA VAL A 4 3.22 -51.79 91.94
C VAL A 4 4.25 -51.77 90.81
N LYS A 5 4.84 -52.92 90.48
CA LYS A 5 5.96 -53.05 89.52
C LYS A 5 5.66 -52.50 88.11
N THR A 6 4.41 -52.21 87.78
CA THR A 6 3.98 -51.59 86.52
C THR A 6 4.35 -50.12 86.38
N ASP A 7 4.46 -49.36 87.49
CA ASP A 7 4.71 -47.91 87.44
C ASP A 7 6.16 -47.56 87.06
N LEU A 8 7.11 -48.47 87.34
CA LEU A 8 8.50 -48.29 86.94
C LEU A 8 8.70 -48.56 85.45
N LEU A 9 7.95 -49.51 84.89
CA LEU A 9 8.03 -49.85 83.46
C LEU A 9 7.42 -48.74 82.59
N THR A 10 6.29 -48.16 83.02
CA THR A 10 5.68 -47.03 82.32
C THR A 10 6.57 -45.79 82.37
N LEU A 11 7.25 -45.52 83.48
CA LEU A 11 8.26 -44.47 83.59
C LEU A 11 9.47 -44.70 82.66
N LEU A 12 9.97 -45.94 82.59
CA LEU A 12 11.10 -46.29 81.74
C LEU A 12 10.76 -46.15 80.26
N ILE A 13 9.58 -46.63 79.84
CA ILE A 13 9.11 -46.51 78.45
C ILE A 13 8.89 -45.03 78.09
N SER A 14 8.33 -44.22 79.00
CA SER A 14 8.12 -42.79 78.76
C SER A 14 9.42 -41.98 78.67
N LEU A 15 10.53 -42.45 79.25
CA LEU A 15 11.84 -41.83 79.10
C LEU A 15 12.45 -42.06 77.70
N PHE A 16 12.12 -43.15 77.01
CA PHE A 16 12.64 -43.47 75.67
C PHE A 16 11.87 -42.78 74.52
N ILE A 17 10.63 -42.33 74.73
CA ILE A 17 9.86 -41.59 73.70
C ILE A 17 10.24 -40.11 73.61
N LEU A 18 10.93 -39.55 74.61
CA LEU A 18 11.35 -38.13 74.64
C LEU A 18 12.65 -37.85 73.87
N SER A 19 13.39 -38.87 73.42
CA SER A 19 14.64 -38.74 72.68
C SER A 19 14.48 -38.77 71.14
N GLY A 20 13.24 -38.81 70.63
CA GLY A 20 12.93 -39.00 69.21
C GLY A 20 12.84 -37.75 68.32
N CYS A 21 12.82 -36.53 68.87
CA CYS A 21 12.71 -35.31 68.06
C CYS A 21 14.06 -34.57 67.96
N LYS A 22 14.93 -35.01 67.06
CA LYS A 22 16.00 -34.12 66.54
C LYS A 22 15.41 -33.29 65.40
N LYS A 23 15.53 -31.96 65.48
CA LYS A 23 15.25 -31.09 64.34
C LYS A 23 16.25 -31.46 63.22
N PRO A 24 15.82 -31.65 61.98
CA PRO A 24 16.75 -31.83 60.88
C PRO A 24 17.48 -30.50 60.66
N ASP A 25 18.74 -30.41 61.09
CA ASP A 25 19.59 -29.23 60.92
C ASP A 25 19.98 -28.99 59.44
N ALA A 26 19.50 -29.84 58.52
CA ALA A 26 19.96 -29.91 57.12
C ALA A 26 19.05 -29.24 56.09
N VAL A 27 18.05 -28.45 56.49
CA VAL A 27 17.33 -27.60 55.53
C VAL A 27 18.07 -26.28 55.42
N GLY A 28 19.03 -26.23 54.49
CA GLY A 28 19.84 -25.04 54.20
C GLY A 28 21.35 -25.18 54.43
N LEU A 29 21.91 -26.39 54.61
CA LEU A 29 23.37 -26.56 54.60
C LEU A 29 23.95 -26.34 53.20
N ALA A 30 25.14 -25.74 53.21
CA ALA A 30 25.97 -25.46 52.04
C ALA A 30 26.05 -26.70 51.13
N ILE A 31 25.75 -26.47 49.85
CA ILE A 31 25.92 -27.46 48.78
C ILE A 31 27.36 -27.98 48.85
N ASP A 32 27.54 -29.31 48.80
CA ASP A 32 28.87 -29.91 48.70
C ASP A 32 29.61 -29.24 47.52
N PRO A 33 30.82 -28.67 47.73
CA PRO A 33 31.60 -28.06 46.66
C PRO A 33 31.77 -28.95 45.41
N ALA A 34 31.70 -30.27 45.55
CA ALA A 34 31.76 -31.23 44.46
C ALA A 34 30.44 -31.41 43.68
N GLU A 35 29.30 -31.08 44.29
CA GLU A 35 27.94 -31.22 43.73
C GLU A 35 27.28 -29.86 43.44
N VAL A 36 28.07 -28.78 43.39
CA VAL A 36 27.58 -27.45 43.03
C VAL A 36 27.07 -27.47 41.59
N ILE A 37 25.76 -27.28 41.42
CA ILE A 37 25.17 -26.96 40.14
C ILE A 37 25.68 -25.57 39.74
N ASN A 38 26.79 -25.53 39.01
CA ASN A 38 27.33 -24.32 38.40
C ASN A 38 26.47 -23.92 37.20
N GLY A 39 25.40 -23.19 37.47
CA GLY A 39 24.63 -22.50 36.45
C GLY A 39 25.13 -21.06 36.32
N THR A 40 25.54 -20.66 35.11
CA THR A 40 25.77 -19.24 34.82
C THR A 40 24.41 -18.57 34.68
N LEU A 41 24.08 -17.63 35.58
CA LEU A 41 22.89 -16.79 35.39
C LEU A 41 23.11 -15.91 34.15
N LEU A 42 22.42 -16.23 33.08
CA LEU A 42 22.43 -15.42 31.86
C LEU A 42 21.29 -14.38 31.98
N ASP A 43 21.55 -13.30 32.71
CA ASP A 43 20.55 -12.26 33.05
C ASP A 43 20.37 -11.21 31.94
N THR A 44 21.33 -11.09 31.03
CA THR A 44 21.31 -10.08 29.98
C THR A 44 21.59 -10.70 28.62
N VAL A 45 20.55 -10.76 27.78
CA VAL A 45 20.71 -11.02 26.34
C VAL A 45 20.69 -9.68 25.61
N SER A 46 21.82 -9.32 24.99
CA SER A 46 21.89 -8.15 24.11
C SER A 46 21.42 -8.52 22.70
N ILE A 47 20.28 -7.99 22.28
CA ILE A 47 19.79 -8.13 20.91
C ILE A 47 20.21 -6.89 20.12
N VAL A 48 21.03 -7.09 19.09
CA VAL A 48 21.37 -6.04 18.12
C VAL A 48 20.49 -6.21 16.89
N THR A 49 19.54 -5.31 16.71
CA THR A 49 18.69 -5.27 15.52
C THR A 49 19.18 -4.21 14.54
N ASN A 50 19.34 -4.58 13.27
CA ASN A 50 19.65 -3.64 12.19
C ASN A 50 18.57 -3.73 11.11
N THR A 51 18.18 -2.58 10.55
CA THR A 51 17.34 -2.55 9.36
C THR A 51 18.18 -2.82 8.12
N LEU A 52 17.84 -3.88 7.39
CA LEU A 52 18.46 -4.17 6.09
C LEU A 52 17.54 -3.67 4.98
N ARG A 53 18.15 -3.17 3.91
CA ARG A 53 17.41 -2.80 2.71
C ARG A 53 16.89 -4.07 2.06
N ASP A 54 15.58 -4.13 1.86
CA ASP A 54 14.94 -5.23 1.13
C ASP A 54 15.29 -5.17 -0.36
N ASP A 55 15.15 -6.29 -1.05
CA ASP A 55 15.42 -6.36 -2.49
C ASP A 55 14.37 -5.56 -3.30
N SER A 56 14.67 -5.31 -4.57
CA SER A 56 13.75 -4.64 -5.47
C SER A 56 12.49 -5.46 -5.70
N VAL A 57 11.35 -4.77 -5.74
CA VAL A 57 10.03 -5.39 -5.94
C VAL A 57 9.45 -4.98 -7.28
N ILE A 58 8.78 -5.92 -7.95
CA ILE A 58 8.08 -5.66 -9.22
C ILE A 58 6.89 -4.73 -8.94
N THR A 59 6.74 -3.69 -9.76
CA THR A 59 5.69 -2.66 -9.66
C THR A 59 4.78 -2.61 -10.88
N SER A 60 5.07 -3.38 -11.92
CA SER A 60 4.27 -3.51 -13.14
C SER A 60 3.37 -4.75 -13.12
N ASN A 61 2.26 -4.71 -13.89
CA ASN A 61 1.35 -5.85 -14.09
C ASN A 61 0.80 -6.42 -12.77
N LEU A 62 0.62 -5.56 -11.77
CA LEU A 62 0.12 -5.96 -10.46
C LEU A 62 -1.34 -6.36 -10.56
N THR A 63 -1.71 -7.39 -9.82
CA THR A 63 -3.09 -7.88 -9.73
C THR A 63 -3.46 -7.95 -8.26
N ASN A 64 -4.64 -7.45 -7.90
CA ASN A 64 -5.13 -7.55 -6.52
C ASN A 64 -5.62 -8.98 -6.21
N SER A 65 -5.98 -9.26 -4.96
CA SER A 65 -6.48 -10.57 -4.51
C SER A 65 -7.75 -11.05 -5.22
N ALA A 66 -8.46 -10.15 -5.93
CA ALA A 66 -9.66 -10.46 -6.71
C ALA A 66 -9.37 -10.67 -8.21
N GLY A 67 -8.11 -10.79 -8.62
CA GLY A 67 -7.74 -11.01 -10.03
C GLY A 67 -7.87 -9.76 -10.91
N VAL A 68 -7.96 -8.56 -10.33
CA VAL A 68 -8.08 -7.29 -11.07
C VAL A 68 -6.72 -6.63 -11.21
N ALA A 69 -6.34 -6.28 -12.45
CA ALA A 69 -5.15 -5.50 -12.73
C ALA A 69 -5.23 -4.12 -12.08
N ILE A 70 -4.17 -3.75 -11.36
CA ILE A 70 -4.11 -2.50 -10.59
C ILE A 70 -2.80 -1.75 -10.81
N SER A 71 -2.86 -0.44 -10.63
CA SER A 71 -1.70 0.45 -10.55
C SER A 71 -1.77 1.28 -9.26
N PRO A 72 -0.83 1.09 -8.33
CA PRO A 72 -0.74 1.90 -7.12
C PRO A 72 -0.38 3.37 -7.43
N LEU A 73 -1.10 4.30 -6.82
CA LEU A 73 -0.80 5.72 -6.78
C LEU A 73 -0.86 6.14 -5.31
N ALA A 74 0.21 6.68 -4.76
CA ALA A 74 0.30 6.91 -3.32
C ALA A 74 1.07 8.17 -2.97
N TYR A 75 0.56 8.87 -1.97
CA TYR A 75 1.32 9.77 -1.13
C TYR A 75 0.70 9.67 0.25
N TYR A 76 1.31 8.86 1.11
CA TYR A 76 0.80 8.53 2.43
C TYR A 76 1.90 8.72 3.48
N LYS A 77 1.58 9.45 4.54
CA LYS A 77 2.45 9.77 5.67
C LYS A 77 1.92 9.00 6.87
N ASP A 78 2.52 7.83 7.10
CA ASP A 78 2.25 7.02 8.27
C ASP A 78 3.16 7.45 9.43
N LEU A 79 2.63 7.45 10.65
CA LEU A 79 3.38 7.85 11.84
C LEU A 79 4.54 6.89 12.16
N TYR A 80 4.41 5.62 11.82
CA TYR A 80 5.35 4.55 12.16
C TYR A 80 6.15 4.07 10.95
N LEU A 81 5.49 3.91 9.79
CA LEU A 81 6.11 3.41 8.56
C LEU A 81 6.76 4.52 7.72
N GLY A 82 6.52 5.79 8.06
CA GLY A 82 7.04 6.93 7.31
C GLY A 82 6.26 7.21 6.03
N ILE A 83 6.95 7.69 5.00
CA ILE A 83 6.32 8.17 3.77
C ILE A 83 6.30 7.05 2.72
N THR A 84 5.12 6.66 2.28
CA THR A 84 4.90 5.80 1.11
C THR A 84 4.56 6.66 -0.10
N GLU A 85 5.32 6.50 -1.18
CA GLU A 85 5.09 7.20 -2.44
C GLU A 85 4.99 6.21 -3.60
N ALA A 86 4.01 6.40 -4.47
CA ALA A 86 3.88 5.66 -5.72
C ALA A 86 3.32 6.58 -6.79
N ASN A 87 3.93 6.55 -7.97
CA ASN A 87 3.50 7.31 -9.15
C ASN A 87 3.13 6.33 -10.26
N VAL A 88 2.26 6.76 -11.17
CA VAL A 88 1.79 5.89 -12.25
C VAL A 88 2.32 6.40 -13.58
N ALA A 89 3.11 5.56 -14.25
CA ALA A 89 3.42 5.70 -15.66
C ALA A 89 2.49 4.78 -16.46
N MET A 90 1.68 5.34 -17.35
CA MET A 90 0.70 4.59 -18.13
C MET A 90 0.91 4.77 -19.62
N SER A 91 0.75 3.66 -20.35
CA SER A 91 0.67 3.66 -21.80
C SER A 91 -0.77 3.88 -22.25
N ILE A 92 -0.98 4.60 -23.35
CA ILE A 92 -2.30 4.81 -23.95
C ILE A 92 -2.28 4.22 -25.36
N SER A 93 -3.26 3.39 -25.68
CA SER A 93 -3.46 2.79 -27.00
C SER A 93 -4.57 3.51 -27.78
N THR A 94 -4.64 3.23 -29.08
CA THR A 94 -5.83 3.56 -29.86
C THR A 94 -7.05 2.77 -29.36
N PRO A 95 -8.28 3.27 -29.58
CA PRO A 95 -9.50 2.54 -29.28
C PRO A 95 -9.50 1.15 -29.93
N LEU A 96 -9.92 0.13 -29.18
CA LEU A 96 -9.98 -1.27 -29.61
C LEU A 96 -8.65 -1.86 -30.11
N LEU A 97 -7.51 -1.18 -29.85
CA LEU A 97 -6.18 -1.54 -30.34
C LEU A 97 -6.04 -1.54 -31.88
N THR A 98 -7.01 -0.96 -32.60
CA THR A 98 -7.03 -0.88 -34.07
C THR A 98 -6.58 0.49 -34.57
N ALA A 99 -6.54 0.68 -35.89
CA ALA A 99 -6.39 2.01 -36.48
C ALA A 99 -7.49 2.95 -35.98
N PHE A 100 -7.12 4.18 -35.64
CA PHE A 100 -8.07 5.23 -35.26
C PHE A 100 -8.28 6.18 -36.42
N THR A 101 -9.50 6.16 -36.98
CA THR A 101 -9.91 7.10 -38.02
C THR A 101 -10.41 8.39 -37.37
N LYS A 102 -9.77 9.50 -37.74
CA LYS A 102 -10.18 10.83 -37.28
C LYS A 102 -11.54 11.20 -37.88
N PRO A 103 -12.39 11.96 -37.15
CA PRO A 103 -13.59 12.53 -37.73
C PRO A 103 -13.25 13.48 -38.89
N THR A 104 -14.10 13.52 -39.90
CA THR A 104 -13.97 14.43 -41.06
C THR A 104 -14.51 15.83 -40.74
N GLY A 105 -13.93 16.86 -41.34
CA GLY A 105 -14.36 18.26 -41.18
C GLY A 105 -13.62 19.01 -40.07
N THR A 106 -14.18 20.15 -39.65
CA THR A 106 -13.60 20.97 -38.57
C THR A 106 -13.95 20.36 -37.22
N VAL A 107 -12.96 19.73 -36.58
CA VAL A 107 -13.11 19.13 -35.25
C VAL A 107 -12.55 20.08 -34.18
N THR A 108 -13.38 20.40 -33.20
CA THR A 108 -12.99 21.16 -32.00
C THR A 108 -13.03 20.27 -30.77
N VAL A 109 -12.19 20.59 -29.77
CA VAL A 109 -12.20 19.93 -28.47
C VAL A 109 -12.82 20.90 -27.47
N ASP A 110 -14.04 20.59 -27.02
CA ASP A 110 -14.68 21.34 -25.94
C ASP A 110 -14.05 20.96 -24.58
N SER A 111 -13.93 19.66 -24.30
CA SER A 111 -13.25 19.17 -23.10
C SER A 111 -12.50 17.85 -23.33
N ALA A 112 -11.45 17.65 -22.53
CA ALA A 112 -10.72 16.38 -22.45
C ALA A 112 -10.54 16.02 -20.97
N VAL A 113 -10.87 14.79 -20.58
CA VAL A 113 -10.84 14.35 -19.19
C VAL A 113 -10.21 12.97 -19.10
N LEU A 114 -9.14 12.84 -18.31
CA LEU A 114 -8.60 11.55 -17.91
C LEU A 114 -9.46 10.97 -16.79
N VAL A 115 -9.95 9.75 -16.99
CA VAL A 115 -10.80 9.04 -16.03
C VAL A 115 -10.05 7.83 -15.48
N LEU A 116 -9.85 7.82 -14.16
CA LEU A 116 -9.14 6.75 -13.45
C LEU A 116 -10.13 6.07 -12.52
N ARG A 117 -10.43 4.80 -12.77
CA ARG A 117 -11.38 4.06 -11.95
C ARG A 117 -10.69 3.49 -10.72
N TYR A 118 -11.36 3.52 -9.58
CA TYR A 118 -10.94 2.73 -8.43
C TYR A 118 -11.15 1.24 -8.72
N ALA A 119 -10.24 0.38 -8.28
CA ALA A 119 -10.51 -1.05 -8.20
C ALA A 119 -11.48 -1.36 -7.03
N PRO A 120 -12.00 -2.58 -6.90
CA PRO A 120 -12.75 -2.97 -5.69
C PRO A 120 -11.84 -2.91 -4.45
N ASN A 121 -12.34 -2.39 -3.33
CA ASN A 121 -11.62 -2.27 -2.04
C ASN A 121 -10.24 -1.59 -2.16
N SER A 122 -10.14 -0.58 -3.02
CA SER A 122 -8.88 -0.14 -3.60
C SER A 122 -8.33 1.17 -3.05
N PHE A 123 -8.57 1.45 -1.77
CA PHE A 123 -8.05 2.66 -1.14
C PHE A 123 -7.73 2.39 0.33
N TYR A 124 -6.58 2.91 0.77
CA TYR A 124 -6.15 2.90 2.15
C TYR A 124 -5.67 4.29 2.54
N GLY A 125 -6.22 4.88 3.60
CA GLY A 125 -5.86 6.22 4.05
C GLY A 125 -7.09 7.02 4.44
N ASP A 126 -6.95 8.35 4.44
CA ASP A 126 -7.99 9.25 4.92
C ASP A 126 -8.87 9.79 3.76
N THR A 127 -10.16 9.45 3.79
CA THR A 127 -11.14 9.93 2.80
C THR A 127 -11.79 11.27 3.16
N THR A 128 -11.66 11.75 4.40
CA THR A 128 -12.44 12.89 4.91
C THR A 128 -11.60 14.17 5.03
N SER A 129 -10.46 14.12 5.72
CA SER A 129 -9.68 15.33 6.06
C SER A 129 -8.57 15.65 5.04
N THR A 130 -8.17 14.65 4.26
CA THR A 130 -7.11 14.75 3.25
C THR A 130 -7.65 15.28 1.92
N LYS A 131 -6.98 16.32 1.39
CA LYS A 131 -7.17 16.84 0.03
C LYS A 131 -5.97 16.45 -0.82
N TYR A 132 -6.23 15.78 -1.93
CA TYR A 132 -5.21 15.33 -2.87
C TYR A 132 -5.11 16.30 -4.04
N GLN A 133 -3.89 16.61 -4.45
CA GLN A 133 -3.61 17.36 -5.67
C GLN A 133 -2.86 16.45 -6.64
N LEU A 134 -3.54 15.95 -7.67
CA LEU A 134 -2.96 15.03 -8.64
C LEU A 134 -2.62 15.76 -9.93
N ASN A 135 -1.37 15.65 -10.36
CA ASN A 135 -0.86 16.25 -11.59
C ASN A 135 -0.61 15.20 -12.66
N VAL A 136 -0.85 15.58 -13.91
CA VAL A 136 -0.65 14.74 -15.09
C VAL A 136 0.36 15.40 -16.02
N TYR A 137 1.35 14.61 -16.45
CA TYR A 137 2.43 15.00 -17.36
C TYR A 137 2.54 14.02 -18.52
N GLN A 138 3.21 14.41 -19.60
CA GLN A 138 3.53 13.49 -20.70
C GLN A 138 4.85 12.76 -20.42
N LEU A 139 4.90 11.44 -20.63
CA LEU A 139 6.16 10.70 -20.56
C LEU A 139 7.09 11.05 -21.73
N THR A 140 8.39 11.04 -21.48
CA THR A 140 9.42 11.21 -22.53
C THR A 140 9.96 9.88 -23.07
N GLU A 141 9.59 8.76 -22.44
CA GLU A 141 9.87 7.38 -22.83
C GLU A 141 8.57 6.55 -22.83
N GLN A 142 8.50 5.50 -23.65
CA GLN A 142 7.31 4.64 -23.74
C GLN A 142 7.40 3.48 -22.72
N PRO A 143 6.35 3.23 -21.91
CA PRO A 143 6.24 1.97 -21.18
C PRO A 143 6.05 0.77 -22.12
N LEU A 144 6.91 -0.25 -21.94
CA LEU A 144 6.92 -1.49 -22.70
C LEU A 144 6.27 -2.62 -21.88
N ALA A 145 5.93 -3.73 -22.54
CA ALA A 145 5.43 -4.93 -21.89
C ALA A 145 6.58 -5.71 -21.20
N LEU A 146 7.15 -5.13 -20.15
CA LEU A 146 8.26 -5.68 -19.36
C LEU A 146 7.95 -5.58 -17.86
N ASN A 147 8.72 -6.31 -17.05
CA ASN A 147 8.70 -6.14 -15.62
C ASN A 147 9.50 -4.89 -15.21
N TYR A 148 8.83 -3.95 -14.57
CA TYR A 148 9.45 -2.79 -13.93
C TYR A 148 9.51 -2.99 -12.43
N TYR A 149 10.56 -2.46 -11.81
CA TYR A 149 10.81 -2.54 -10.38
C TYR A 149 10.65 -1.18 -9.72
N ASN A 150 10.54 -1.15 -8.39
CA ASN A 150 10.48 0.08 -7.58
C ASN A 150 11.72 0.98 -7.73
N THR A 151 12.79 0.49 -8.36
CA THR A 151 14.00 1.26 -8.70
C THR A 151 13.89 2.00 -10.04
N LYS A 152 12.90 1.70 -10.88
CA LYS A 152 12.70 2.38 -12.16
C LYS A 152 12.14 3.79 -11.92
N SER A 153 12.90 4.79 -12.37
CA SER A 153 12.42 6.17 -12.50
C SER A 153 11.95 6.45 -13.92
N TRP A 154 10.82 7.15 -14.04
CA TRP A 154 10.24 7.56 -15.33
C TRP A 154 10.56 9.01 -15.62
N THR A 155 10.99 9.26 -16.85
CA THR A 155 11.22 10.62 -17.35
C THR A 155 9.94 11.18 -17.97
N TYR A 156 9.65 12.45 -17.69
CA TYR A 156 8.45 13.14 -18.18
C TYR A 156 8.74 14.62 -18.48
N ASN A 157 7.92 15.20 -19.35
CA ASN A 157 7.97 16.62 -19.66
C ASN A 157 7.36 17.43 -18.49
N PRO A 158 8.06 18.42 -17.91
CA PRO A 158 7.56 19.19 -16.77
C PRO A 158 6.35 20.08 -17.08
N THR A 159 5.93 20.19 -18.35
CA THR A 159 4.72 20.92 -18.75
C THR A 159 3.48 20.20 -18.21
N LEU A 160 2.75 20.87 -17.31
CA LEU A 160 1.53 20.34 -16.72
C LEU A 160 0.43 20.16 -17.78
N LEU A 161 -0.04 18.93 -17.95
CA LEU A 161 -1.13 18.63 -18.89
C LEU A 161 -2.50 18.72 -18.24
N GLY A 162 -2.60 18.43 -16.95
CA GLY A 162 -3.86 18.43 -16.24
C GLY A 162 -3.64 18.32 -14.75
N THR A 163 -4.60 18.79 -13.97
CA THR A 163 -4.55 18.74 -12.52
C THR A 163 -5.94 18.68 -11.91
N SER A 164 -6.06 18.02 -10.76
CA SER A 164 -7.33 17.92 -10.03
C SER A 164 -7.09 17.94 -8.53
N ASN A 165 -7.91 18.73 -7.82
CA ASN A 165 -7.96 18.77 -6.36
C ASN A 165 -9.22 18.06 -5.88
N PHE A 166 -9.09 17.02 -5.06
CA PHE A 166 -10.21 16.19 -4.65
C PHE A 166 -10.00 15.52 -3.29
N ASN A 167 -11.09 15.04 -2.69
CA ASN A 167 -11.02 14.04 -1.61
C ASN A 167 -11.18 12.64 -2.22
N ALA A 168 -10.49 11.65 -1.66
CA ALA A 168 -10.68 10.26 -2.08
C ALA A 168 -12.12 9.81 -1.80
N ARG A 169 -12.79 9.28 -2.84
CA ARG A 169 -14.18 8.79 -2.73
C ARG A 169 -14.33 7.41 -3.37
N PRO A 170 -13.60 6.38 -2.90
CA PRO A 170 -13.58 5.04 -3.49
C PRO A 170 -14.93 4.31 -3.42
N GLY A 171 -15.83 4.71 -2.51
CA GLY A 171 -17.17 4.11 -2.36
C GLY A 171 -18.32 4.92 -2.96
N VAL A 172 -18.05 6.08 -3.58
CA VAL A 172 -19.10 6.98 -4.07
C VAL A 172 -19.11 6.98 -5.59
N ASN A 173 -20.23 6.56 -6.17
CA ASN A 173 -20.45 6.63 -7.60
C ASN A 173 -20.50 8.08 -8.10
N VAL A 174 -20.06 8.30 -9.33
CA VAL A 174 -20.05 9.63 -9.96
C VAL A 174 -21.19 9.71 -10.95
N ASN A 175 -21.98 10.78 -10.88
CA ASN A 175 -22.98 11.07 -11.90
C ASN A 175 -22.33 11.89 -13.03
N VAL A 176 -22.50 11.43 -14.26
CA VAL A 176 -21.98 12.09 -15.46
C VAL A 176 -23.11 12.27 -16.45
N LEU A 177 -23.15 13.42 -17.13
CA LEU A 177 -24.08 13.64 -18.24
C LEU A 177 -23.70 12.73 -19.41
N GLN A 178 -24.63 11.89 -19.82
CA GLN A 178 -24.57 11.11 -21.02
C GLN A 178 -25.24 11.89 -22.14
N ILE A 179 -24.44 12.26 -23.13
CA ILE A 179 -24.90 12.94 -24.33
C ILE A 179 -25.63 11.93 -25.22
N ILE A 180 -26.87 12.23 -25.61
CA ILE A 180 -27.67 11.39 -26.51
C ILE A 180 -28.01 12.18 -27.77
N THR A 181 -27.54 11.70 -28.92
CA THR A 181 -27.82 12.35 -30.21
C THR A 181 -29.33 12.38 -30.48
N GLY A 182 -29.88 13.58 -30.68
CA GLY A 182 -31.29 13.78 -31.03
C GLY A 182 -32.28 13.63 -29.86
N ALA A 183 -31.80 13.53 -28.62
CA ALA A 183 -32.64 13.47 -27.43
C ALA A 183 -32.07 14.32 -26.28
N LYS A 184 -32.82 14.44 -25.18
CA LYS A 184 -32.35 15.12 -23.98
C LYS A 184 -31.26 14.29 -23.29
N ASP A 185 -30.17 14.94 -22.92
CA ASP A 185 -29.10 14.32 -22.14
C ASP A 185 -29.62 13.76 -20.81
N THR A 186 -29.02 12.63 -20.40
CA THR A 186 -29.43 11.91 -19.18
C THR A 186 -28.28 11.81 -18.20
N LEU A 187 -28.59 11.70 -16.91
CA LEU A 187 -27.58 11.44 -15.88
C LEU A 187 -27.30 9.95 -15.79
N ARG A 188 -26.05 9.56 -16.06
CA ARG A 188 -25.58 8.19 -15.88
C ARG A 188 -24.74 8.08 -14.61
N LYS A 189 -25.10 7.11 -13.77
CA LYS A 189 -24.34 6.76 -12.56
C LYS A 189 -23.19 5.82 -12.95
N LEU A 190 -21.96 6.29 -12.82
CA LEU A 190 -20.75 5.52 -13.09
C LEU A 190 -20.09 5.05 -11.80
N PRO A 191 -19.31 3.95 -11.84
CA PRO A 191 -18.52 3.49 -10.71
C PRO A 191 -17.60 4.59 -10.16
N PRO A 192 -17.12 4.47 -8.91
CA PRO A 192 -16.22 5.43 -8.31
C PRO A 192 -14.98 5.64 -9.19
N GLN A 193 -14.64 6.90 -9.45
CA GLN A 193 -13.54 7.27 -10.33
C GLN A 193 -13.01 8.67 -10.04
N ILE A 194 -11.72 8.87 -10.25
CA ILE A 194 -11.05 10.17 -10.27
C ILE A 194 -11.15 10.71 -11.69
N ARG A 195 -11.50 11.99 -11.83
CA ARG A 195 -11.60 12.68 -13.11
C ARG A 195 -10.67 13.88 -13.10
N ILE A 196 -9.79 13.96 -14.09
CA ILE A 196 -8.78 15.01 -14.19
C ILE A 196 -8.96 15.71 -15.54
N PRO A 197 -9.36 16.99 -15.55
CA PRO A 197 -9.36 17.79 -16.77
C PRO A 197 -7.95 17.85 -17.38
N ILE A 198 -7.86 17.63 -18.68
CA ILE A 198 -6.64 17.70 -19.48
C ILE A 198 -6.72 18.91 -20.39
N ASN A 199 -5.58 19.56 -20.63
CA ASN A 199 -5.42 20.67 -21.54
C ASN A 199 -5.99 20.30 -22.93
N THR A 200 -6.98 21.06 -23.37
CA THR A 200 -7.72 20.79 -24.62
C THR A 200 -6.84 21.00 -25.85
N THR A 201 -5.90 21.96 -25.82
CA THR A 201 -4.90 22.16 -26.87
C THR A 201 -3.97 20.96 -26.99
N PHE A 202 -3.51 20.40 -25.87
CA PHE A 202 -2.70 19.18 -25.87
C PHE A 202 -3.46 18.01 -26.48
N ALA A 203 -4.69 17.77 -26.04
CA ALA A 203 -5.53 16.69 -26.56
C ALA A 203 -5.84 16.87 -28.06
N ARG A 204 -6.17 18.11 -28.48
CA ARG A 204 -6.39 18.46 -29.88
C ARG A 204 -5.17 18.14 -30.73
N ASN A 205 -3.98 18.60 -30.33
CA ASN A 205 -2.78 18.48 -31.15
C ASN A 205 -2.21 17.05 -31.17
N ASN A 206 -2.21 16.35 -30.03
CA ASN A 206 -1.56 15.05 -29.90
C ASN A 206 -2.47 13.84 -30.11
N ILE A 207 -3.80 14.02 -30.10
CA ILE A 207 -4.74 12.93 -30.32
C ILE A 207 -5.54 13.17 -31.61
N LEU A 208 -6.21 14.32 -31.73
CA LEU A 208 -7.12 14.55 -32.86
C LEU A 208 -6.44 15.03 -34.13
N LEU A 209 -5.39 15.84 -34.04
CA LEU A 209 -4.73 16.44 -35.21
C LEU A 209 -3.40 15.77 -35.58
N THR A 210 -3.02 14.72 -34.86
CA THR A 210 -1.79 14.00 -35.18
C THR A 210 -1.88 13.32 -36.56
N ASP A 211 -0.72 13.00 -37.12
CA ASP A 211 -0.59 12.35 -38.43
C ASP A 211 -1.31 10.98 -38.42
N SER A 212 -1.99 10.64 -39.51
CA SER A 212 -2.62 9.32 -39.70
C SER A 212 -1.64 8.16 -39.53
N LEU A 213 -0.36 8.33 -39.88
CA LEU A 213 0.71 7.34 -39.68
C LEU A 213 1.01 7.06 -38.20
N ARG A 214 0.62 7.96 -37.29
CA ARG A 214 0.72 7.73 -35.83
C ARG A 214 -0.52 7.04 -35.28
N LEU A 215 -1.59 6.94 -36.06
CA LEU A 215 -2.89 6.41 -35.66
C LEU A 215 -3.24 5.07 -36.34
N ILE A 216 -2.33 4.51 -37.16
CA ILE A 216 -2.52 3.25 -37.90
C ILE A 216 -2.70 2.05 -36.96
N GLY A 217 -2.23 2.15 -35.71
CA GLY A 217 -2.44 1.12 -34.71
C GLY A 217 -1.82 1.46 -33.36
N SER A 218 -2.07 0.60 -32.37
CA SER A 218 -1.68 0.85 -30.99
C SER A 218 -0.17 1.07 -30.83
N GLU A 219 0.68 0.32 -31.51
CA GLU A 219 2.13 0.44 -31.31
C GLU A 219 2.72 1.71 -31.93
N ALA A 220 2.23 2.12 -33.10
CA ALA A 220 2.61 3.39 -33.70
C ALA A 220 2.20 4.57 -32.80
N PHE A 221 0.98 4.50 -32.24
CA PHE A 221 0.48 5.54 -31.34
C PHE A 221 1.25 5.58 -30.02
N LYS A 222 1.51 4.42 -29.39
CA LYS A 222 2.28 4.35 -28.13
C LYS A 222 3.69 4.91 -28.30
N ARG A 223 4.37 4.65 -29.41
CA ARG A 223 5.71 5.22 -29.70
C ARG A 223 5.69 6.74 -29.83
N TYR A 224 4.64 7.26 -30.48
CA TYR A 224 4.47 8.70 -30.67
C TYR A 224 4.03 9.41 -29.38
N PHE A 225 2.95 8.94 -28.76
CA PHE A 225 2.32 9.57 -27.61
C PHE A 225 3.09 9.33 -26.31
N LYS A 226 3.82 8.20 -26.24
CA LYS A 226 4.66 7.71 -25.13
C LYS A 226 3.90 7.35 -23.86
N GLY A 227 2.92 8.15 -23.47
CA GLY A 227 2.04 7.87 -22.34
C GLY A 227 1.91 9.06 -21.39
N LEU A 228 1.30 8.80 -20.24
CA LEU A 228 1.08 9.81 -19.20
C LEU A 228 1.77 9.38 -17.90
N TYR A 229 2.22 10.39 -17.15
CA TYR A 229 2.79 10.25 -15.82
C TYR A 229 1.91 10.98 -14.81
N LEU A 230 1.52 10.27 -13.75
CA LEU A 230 0.65 10.77 -12.70
C LEU A 230 1.42 10.79 -11.39
N THR A 231 1.40 11.95 -10.72
CA THR A 231 2.07 12.14 -9.44
C THR A 231 1.31 13.12 -8.56
N PHE A 232 1.31 12.89 -7.26
CA PHE A 232 0.75 13.84 -6.31
C PHE A 232 1.70 15.03 -6.11
N ASP A 233 1.13 16.23 -6.11
CA ASP A 233 1.83 17.41 -5.61
C ASP A 233 1.91 17.31 -4.08
N LYS A 234 3.12 17.02 -3.60
CA LYS A 234 3.44 16.81 -2.18
C LYS A 234 3.24 18.07 -1.33
N THR A 235 3.33 19.25 -1.94
CA THR A 235 3.16 20.54 -1.24
C THR A 235 1.69 20.93 -1.11
N ARG A 236 0.85 20.45 -2.03
CA ARG A 236 -0.59 20.77 -2.08
C ARG A 236 -1.48 19.65 -1.56
N THR A 237 -0.93 18.45 -1.38
CA THR A 237 -1.64 17.34 -0.75
C THR A 237 -1.56 17.46 0.78
N THR A 238 -2.72 17.63 1.43
CA THR A 238 -2.82 17.89 2.87
C THR A 238 -3.01 16.61 3.67
N GLY A 239 -2.93 16.69 5.00
CA GLY A 239 -3.25 15.55 5.88
C GLY A 239 -2.25 14.39 5.80
N SER A 240 -2.70 13.21 6.25
CA SER A 240 -1.90 11.98 6.23
C SER A 240 -1.84 11.35 4.84
N GLY A 241 -2.71 11.70 3.89
CA GLY A 241 -2.63 11.16 2.55
C GLY A 241 -3.28 9.78 2.41
N GLY A 242 -2.88 9.02 1.39
CA GLY A 242 -3.38 7.66 1.18
C GLY A 242 -2.80 6.95 -0.05
N ASN A 243 -3.12 5.66 -0.13
CA ASN A 243 -2.76 4.73 -1.17
C ASN A 243 -4.01 4.42 -2.01
N PHE A 244 -3.91 4.64 -3.31
CA PHE A 244 -4.95 4.38 -4.29
C PHE A 244 -4.52 3.18 -5.14
N TYR A 245 -5.41 2.23 -5.38
CA TYR A 245 -5.18 1.18 -6.38
C TYR A 245 -6.13 1.43 -7.55
N LEU A 246 -5.58 1.97 -8.62
CA LEU A 246 -6.33 2.30 -9.83
C LEU A 246 -6.54 1.04 -10.65
N ARG A 247 -7.76 0.83 -11.14
CA ARG A 247 -8.05 -0.27 -12.07
C ARG A 247 -7.48 0.06 -13.45
N THR A 248 -6.68 -0.86 -13.98
CA THR A 248 -6.08 -0.78 -15.33
C THR A 248 -6.70 -1.78 -16.29
#